data_AF-A0A9J6D6F0-F1
#
_entry.id   AF-A0A9J6D6F0-F1
#
_cell.length_a   1.000
_cell.length_b   1.000
_cell.length_c   1.000
_cell.angle_alpha   90.00
_cell.angle_beta   90.00
_cell.angle_gamma   90.00
#
_symmetry.space_group_name_H-M   'P 1'
#
loop_
_entity.id
_entity.type
_entity.pdbx_description
1 polymer ?
#
loop_
_entity_poly.entity_id
_entity_poly.type
_entity_poly.pdbx_seq_one_letter_code
_entity_poly.pdbx_strand_id
1 'polypeptide(L)'
;MTLLSTFTSVVIRERAAILLETRFKYSSFKDRSFTAIGCVVAIVTGFSMPTLIVLMGHLLRKFVIFQSVASELCGNQRLTIGRFQSEAMEIAGRMALVGLAMLLSNVVIIGSLGISATKQSSRIRYYFMRAMLHQEVGWYDTHISGDVAGRITSDFEKIHDGLGEKIGMCLFFLSTALASLISAFWHGWQLTLALLALVPCLVLLTTVIAKASTHRACSAE
;
A
#
# COMPACT_ATOMS: atom_id res chain seq x y z
N MET A 1 3.01 -10.45 24.73
CA MET A 1 2.47 -9.54 23.70
C MET A 1 3.56 -9.05 22.74
N THR A 2 4.75 -8.75 23.23
CA THR A 2 5.97 -8.53 22.41
C THR A 2 6.38 -9.78 21.62
N LEU A 3 6.41 -10.95 22.23
CA LEU A 3 6.86 -12.19 21.55
C LEU A 3 6.04 -12.57 20.31
N LEU A 4 4.74 -12.28 20.27
CA LEU A 4 3.88 -12.65 19.13
C LEU A 4 4.01 -11.67 17.96
N SER A 5 4.29 -10.38 18.21
CA SER A 5 4.60 -9.40 17.17
C SER A 5 6.03 -9.57 16.66
N THR A 6 6.97 -10.00 17.52
CA THR A 6 8.31 -10.41 17.09
C THR A 6 8.25 -11.69 16.26
N PHE A 7 7.38 -12.65 16.59
CA PHE A 7 7.23 -13.88 15.80
C PHE A 7 6.62 -13.63 14.41
N THR A 8 5.55 -12.83 14.29
CA THR A 8 5.00 -12.49 12.97
C THR A 8 5.97 -11.64 12.16
N SER A 9 6.63 -10.65 12.75
CA SER A 9 7.61 -9.82 12.04
C SER A 9 8.85 -10.61 11.58
N VAL A 10 9.31 -11.60 12.35
CA VAL A 10 10.43 -12.47 11.98
C VAL A 10 10.04 -13.46 10.87
N VAL A 11 8.86 -14.10 10.95
CA VAL A 11 8.37 -15.04 9.92
C VAL A 11 8.07 -14.31 8.60
N ILE A 12 7.51 -13.10 8.66
CA ILE A 12 7.29 -12.25 7.47
C ILE A 12 8.63 -11.83 6.86
N ARG A 13 9.63 -11.50 7.69
CA ARG A 13 10.97 -11.09 7.22
C ARG A 13 11.73 -12.22 6.53
N GLU A 14 11.71 -13.44 7.09
CA GLU A 14 12.36 -14.61 6.47
C GLU A 14 11.70 -14.98 5.14
N ARG A 15 10.36 -15.00 5.08
CA ARG A 15 9.66 -15.30 3.81
C ARG A 15 9.85 -14.21 2.77
N ALA A 16 9.89 -12.93 3.17
CA ALA A 16 10.15 -11.82 2.26
C ALA A 16 11.59 -11.83 1.70
N ALA A 17 12.59 -12.16 2.52
CA ALA A 17 13.99 -12.26 2.07
C ALA A 17 14.18 -13.38 1.05
N ILE A 18 13.62 -14.55 1.29
CA ILE A 18 13.67 -15.71 0.38
C ILE A 18 12.90 -15.40 -0.92
N LEU A 19 11.76 -14.71 -0.84
CA LEU A 19 10.99 -14.26 -2.00
C LEU A 19 11.73 -13.23 -2.84
N LEU A 20 12.50 -12.32 -2.23
CA LEU A 20 13.28 -11.31 -2.95
C LEU A 20 14.45 -11.94 -3.72
N GLU A 21 15.23 -12.83 -3.09
CA GLU A 21 16.35 -13.50 -3.76
C GLU A 21 15.89 -14.37 -4.93
N THR A 22 14.78 -15.10 -4.75
CA THR A 22 14.19 -15.92 -5.83
C THR A 22 13.57 -15.07 -6.93
N ARG A 23 12.95 -13.92 -6.61
CA ARG A 23 12.42 -12.95 -7.60
C ARG A 23 13.50 -12.41 -8.53
N PHE A 24 14.69 -12.09 -8.00
CA PHE A 24 15.78 -11.52 -8.82
C PHE A 24 16.51 -12.55 -9.69
N LYS A 25 16.41 -13.85 -9.40
CA LYS A 25 17.09 -14.91 -10.15
C LYS A 25 16.51 -15.13 -11.56
N TYR A 26 15.21 -14.89 -11.76
CA TYR A 26 14.50 -15.13 -13.03
C TYR A 26 14.11 -13.85 -13.79
N SER A 27 14.46 -12.69 -13.24
CA SER A 27 14.10 -11.39 -13.81
C SER A 27 15.20 -10.89 -14.75
N SER A 28 14.84 -10.62 -16.01
CA SER A 28 15.75 -10.03 -17.00
C SER A 28 16.03 -8.56 -16.66
N PHE A 29 17.14 -8.00 -17.15
CA PHE A 29 17.57 -6.62 -16.85
C PHE A 29 16.48 -5.57 -17.15
N LYS A 30 15.71 -5.76 -18.22
CA LYS A 30 14.59 -4.88 -18.59
C LYS A 30 13.41 -5.00 -17.62
N ASP A 31 13.11 -6.20 -17.13
CA ASP A 31 11.99 -6.40 -16.19
C ASP A 31 12.34 -5.83 -14.80
N ARG A 32 13.62 -5.89 -14.43
CA ARG A 32 14.16 -5.30 -13.20
C ARG A 32 14.06 -3.78 -13.19
N SER A 33 14.31 -3.11 -14.32
CA SER A 33 14.19 -1.65 -14.40
C SER A 33 12.73 -1.20 -14.28
N PHE A 34 11.78 -1.87 -14.96
CA PHE A 34 10.35 -1.58 -14.82
C PHE A 34 9.85 -1.75 -13.38
N THR A 35 10.28 -2.82 -12.70
CA THR A 35 9.92 -3.02 -11.29
C THR A 35 10.53 -1.95 -10.37
N ALA A 36 11.76 -1.51 -10.62
CA ALA A 36 12.38 -0.44 -9.84
C ALA A 36 11.65 0.90 -10.02
N ILE A 37 11.29 1.25 -11.26
CA ILE A 37 10.52 2.47 -11.57
C ILE A 37 9.18 2.45 -10.83
N GLY A 38 8.45 1.34 -10.88
CA GLY A 38 7.19 1.18 -10.15
C GLY A 38 7.34 1.38 -8.64
N CYS A 39 8.42 0.87 -8.04
CA CYS A 39 8.70 1.05 -6.61
C CYS A 39 8.99 2.52 -6.26
N VAL A 40 9.77 3.22 -7.07
CA VAL A 40 10.09 4.64 -6.86
C VAL A 40 8.81 5.50 -6.96
N VAL A 41 7.99 5.27 -7.99
CA VAL A 41 6.73 5.98 -8.17
C VAL A 41 5.76 5.68 -7.02
N ALA A 42 5.72 4.44 -6.51
CA ALA A 42 4.91 4.08 -5.35
C ALA A 42 5.31 4.84 -4.08
N ILE A 43 6.61 5.01 -3.84
CA ILE A 43 7.11 5.80 -2.70
C ILE A 43 6.67 7.25 -2.85
N VAL A 44 6.90 7.88 -4.01
CA VAL A 44 6.54 9.28 -4.29
C VAL A 44 5.03 9.50 -4.12
N THR A 45 4.22 8.59 -4.65
CA THR A 45 2.74 8.68 -4.56
C THR A 45 2.25 8.55 -3.12
N GLY A 46 2.97 7.83 -2.26
CA GLY A 46 2.66 7.72 -0.83
C GLY A 46 2.76 9.05 -0.08
N PHE A 47 3.62 9.99 -0.51
CA PHE A 47 3.70 11.34 0.05
C PHE A 47 2.55 12.25 -0.39
N SER A 48 1.86 11.91 -1.49
CA SER A 48 0.74 12.70 -2.00
C SER A 48 -0.45 12.73 -1.04
N MET A 49 -0.73 11.62 -0.35
CA MET A 49 -1.84 11.51 0.61
C MET A 49 -1.74 12.50 1.79
N PRO A 50 -0.65 12.54 2.58
CA PRO A 50 -0.52 13.54 3.64
C PRO A 50 -0.47 14.97 3.09
N THR A 51 0.08 15.18 1.90
CA THR A 51 0.08 16.50 1.25
C THR A 51 -1.34 17.00 0.99
N LEU A 52 -2.25 16.14 0.51
CA LEU A 52 -3.67 16.49 0.34
C LEU A 52 -4.35 16.86 1.65
N ILE A 53 -4.07 16.11 2.73
CA ILE A 53 -4.63 16.38 4.07
C ILE A 53 -4.17 17.74 4.60
N VAL A 54 -2.88 18.07 4.45
CA VAL A 54 -2.34 19.37 4.88
C VAL A 54 -2.96 20.53 4.08
N LEU A 55 -3.08 20.36 2.77
CA LEU A 55 -3.69 21.37 1.91
C LEU A 55 -5.16 21.60 2.28
N MET A 56 -5.88 20.54 2.67
CA MET A 56 -7.23 20.63 3.20
C MET A 56 -7.26 21.38 4.53
N GLY A 57 -6.30 21.13 5.42
CA GLY A 57 -6.13 21.90 6.65
C GLY A 57 -5.96 23.40 6.39
N HIS A 58 -5.20 23.80 5.36
CA HIS A 58 -5.07 25.22 4.98
C HIS A 58 -6.40 25.81 4.49
N LEU A 59 -7.14 25.07 3.67
CA LEU A 59 -8.45 25.51 3.19
C LEU A 59 -9.44 25.70 4.36
N LEU A 60 -9.50 24.74 5.29
CA LEU A 60 -10.37 24.81 6.48
C LEU A 60 -10.03 26.02 7.36
N ARG A 61 -8.75 26.31 7.58
CA ARG A 61 -8.34 27.51 8.34
C ARG A 61 -8.85 28.80 7.69
N LYS A 62 -8.80 28.89 6.36
CA LYS A 62 -9.33 30.05 5.62
C LYS A 62 -10.84 30.18 5.76
N PHE A 63 -11.59 29.07 5.73
CA PHE A 63 -13.03 29.07 6.00
C PHE A 63 -13.36 29.55 7.42
N VAL A 64 -12.63 29.07 8.44
CA VAL A 64 -12.86 29.49 9.83
C VAL A 64 -12.60 30.99 10.01
N ILE A 65 -11.53 31.52 9.42
CA ILE A 65 -11.23 32.96 9.49
C ILE A 65 -12.32 33.77 8.77
N PHE A 66 -12.73 33.35 7.57
CA PHE A 66 -13.82 34.01 6.85
C PHE A 66 -15.12 34.03 7.66
N GLN A 67 -15.48 32.93 8.32
CA GLN A 67 -16.65 32.85 9.20
C GLN A 67 -16.55 33.85 10.36
N SER A 68 -15.40 33.95 11.01
CA SER A 68 -15.20 34.90 12.13
C SER A 68 -15.30 36.35 11.68
N VAL A 69 -14.67 36.73 10.57
CA VAL A 69 -14.70 38.10 10.03
C VAL A 69 -16.07 38.47 9.48
N ALA A 70 -16.78 37.52 8.86
CA ALA A 70 -18.13 37.73 8.37
C ALA A 70 -19.14 38.02 9.50
N SER A 71 -18.89 37.51 10.71
CA SER A 71 -19.73 37.79 11.88
C SER A 71 -19.54 39.20 12.46
N GLU A 72 -18.39 39.84 12.22
CA GLU A 72 -18.06 41.17 12.77
C GLU A 72 -18.36 42.34 11.81
N LEU A 73 -18.42 42.12 10.48
CA LEU A 73 -18.60 43.21 9.50
C LEU A 73 -19.96 43.16 8.77
N CYS A 74 -20.91 44.01 9.21
CA CYS A 74 -22.21 44.20 8.53
C CYS A 74 -22.17 45.09 7.26
N GLY A 75 -21.01 45.57 6.79
CA GLY A 75 -20.97 46.71 5.85
C GLY A 75 -20.30 46.50 4.49
N ASN A 76 -19.31 45.62 4.37
CA ASN A 76 -18.48 45.55 3.15
C ASN A 76 -18.24 44.11 2.64
N GLN A 77 -19.34 43.35 2.59
CA GLN A 77 -19.35 41.91 2.37
C GLN A 77 -18.88 41.49 0.96
N ARG A 78 -19.14 42.31 -0.07
CA ARG A 78 -18.85 41.96 -1.47
C ARG A 78 -17.35 41.83 -1.78
N LEU A 79 -16.50 42.68 -1.22
CA LEU A 79 -15.05 42.63 -1.47
C LEU A 79 -14.37 41.47 -0.71
N THR A 80 -14.88 41.16 0.49
CA THR A 80 -14.42 40.04 1.33
C THR A 80 -14.74 38.68 0.70
N ILE A 81 -15.93 38.52 0.12
CA ILE A 81 -16.33 37.30 -0.60
C ILE A 81 -15.44 37.07 -1.83
N GLY A 82 -15.18 38.12 -2.62
CA GLY A 82 -14.33 38.01 -3.81
C GLY A 82 -12.90 37.57 -3.50
N ARG A 83 -12.28 38.15 -2.46
CA ARG A 83 -10.93 37.77 -2.01
C ARG A 83 -10.88 36.35 -1.43
N PHE A 84 -11.88 35.97 -0.65
CA PHE A 84 -11.98 34.60 -0.14
C PHE A 84 -12.11 33.58 -1.28
N GLN A 85 -12.97 33.88 -2.26
CA GLN A 85 -13.21 33.00 -3.40
C GLN A 85 -11.96 32.81 -4.26
N SER A 86 -11.16 33.85 -4.50
CA SER A 86 -9.91 33.73 -5.24
C SER A 86 -8.86 32.89 -4.51
N GLU A 87 -8.69 33.09 -3.19
CA GLU A 87 -7.73 32.31 -2.40
C GLU A 87 -8.15 30.84 -2.26
N ALA A 88 -9.46 30.60 -2.06
CA ALA A 88 -10.00 29.25 -1.97
C ALA A 88 -9.88 28.50 -3.29
N MET A 89 -10.13 29.15 -4.44
CA MET A 89 -9.94 28.54 -5.76
C MET A 89 -8.48 28.19 -6.04
N GLU A 90 -7.52 29.01 -5.60
CA GLU A 90 -6.11 28.70 -5.78
C GLU A 90 -5.70 27.43 -5.00
N ILE A 91 -6.12 27.34 -3.73
CA ILE A 91 -5.85 26.17 -2.89
C ILE A 91 -6.55 24.92 -3.45
N ALA A 92 -7.81 25.05 -3.88
CA ALA A 92 -8.56 23.97 -4.51
C ALA A 92 -7.91 23.52 -5.83
N GLY A 93 -7.40 24.45 -6.64
CA GLY A 93 -6.64 24.14 -7.86
C GLY A 93 -5.39 23.31 -7.58
N ARG A 94 -4.64 23.64 -6.52
CA ARG A 94 -3.49 22.85 -6.07
C ARG A 94 -3.89 21.44 -5.62
N MET A 95 -5.04 21.27 -4.94
CA MET A 95 -5.56 19.96 -4.55
C MET A 95 -5.92 19.12 -5.79
N ALA A 96 -6.59 19.73 -6.77
CA ALA A 96 -6.97 19.06 -8.00
C ALA A 96 -5.74 18.59 -8.79
N LEU A 97 -4.68 19.41 -8.85
CA LEU A 97 -3.42 19.05 -9.51
C LEU A 97 -2.76 17.83 -8.85
N VAL A 98 -2.69 17.80 -7.51
CA VAL A 98 -2.14 16.65 -6.77
C VAL A 98 -3.00 15.41 -6.98
N GLY A 99 -4.33 15.54 -6.99
CA GLY A 99 -5.26 14.44 -7.27
C GLY A 99 -5.06 13.85 -8.66
N LEU A 100 -4.90 14.69 -9.69
CA LEU A 100 -4.63 14.24 -11.05
C LEU A 100 -3.27 13.53 -11.15
N ALA A 101 -2.23 14.09 -10.53
CA ALA A 101 -0.91 13.46 -10.48
C ALA A 101 -0.95 12.09 -9.78
N MET A 102 -1.75 11.96 -8.72
CA MET A 102 -1.93 10.70 -8.01
C MET A 102 -2.64 9.65 -8.87
N LEU A 103 -3.65 10.04 -9.65
CA LEU A 103 -4.34 9.13 -10.56
C LEU A 103 -3.37 8.57 -11.62
N LEU A 104 -2.61 9.46 -12.28
CA LEU A 104 -1.62 9.07 -13.29
C LEU A 104 -0.54 8.17 -12.70
N SER A 105 -0.03 8.50 -11.52
CA SER A 105 1.01 7.73 -10.85
C SER A 105 0.55 6.32 -10.45
N ASN A 106 -0.70 6.17 -9.99
CA ASN A 106 -1.27 4.86 -9.66
C ASN A 106 -1.38 3.95 -10.89
N VAL A 107 -1.80 4.49 -12.04
CA VAL A 107 -1.83 3.72 -13.30
C VAL A 107 -0.44 3.21 -13.66
N VAL A 108 0.60 4.04 -13.50
CA VAL A 108 2.00 3.65 -13.76
C VAL A 108 2.47 2.56 -12.78
N ILE A 109 2.14 2.67 -11.49
CA ILE A 109 2.53 1.68 -10.48
C ILE A 109 1.91 0.31 -10.80
N ILE A 110 0.59 0.27 -10.94
CA ILE A 110 -0.16 -0.98 -11.16
C ILE A 110 0.23 -1.59 -12.51
N GLY A 111 0.33 -0.77 -13.57
CA GLY A 111 0.71 -1.22 -14.90
C GLY A 111 2.14 -1.78 -14.96
N SER A 112 3.12 -1.07 -14.41
CA SER A 112 4.53 -1.51 -14.47
C SER A 112 4.78 -2.78 -13.66
N LEU A 113 4.21 -2.88 -12.45
CA LEU A 113 4.37 -4.06 -11.58
C LEU A 113 3.56 -5.24 -12.10
N GLY A 114 2.35 -5.03 -12.61
CA GLY A 114 1.52 -6.07 -13.21
C GLY A 114 2.18 -6.72 -14.41
N ILE A 115 2.68 -5.92 -15.36
CA ILE A 115 3.36 -6.45 -16.56
C ILE A 115 4.62 -7.24 -16.19
N SER A 116 5.41 -6.75 -15.23
CA SER A 116 6.61 -7.45 -14.77
C SER A 116 6.26 -8.78 -14.09
N ALA A 117 5.21 -8.80 -13.26
CA ALA A 117 4.75 -10.02 -12.57
C ALA A 117 4.20 -11.08 -13.52
N THR A 118 3.47 -10.69 -14.57
CA THR A 118 2.99 -11.62 -15.60
C THR A 118 4.16 -12.28 -16.32
N LYS A 119 5.14 -11.48 -16.76
CA LYS A 119 6.34 -12.01 -17.44
C LYS A 119 7.15 -12.96 -16.57
N GLN A 120 7.34 -12.61 -15.29
CA GLN A 120 8.06 -13.45 -14.34
C GLN A 120 7.31 -14.76 -14.06
N SER A 121 5.99 -14.69 -13.83
CA SER A 121 5.15 -15.86 -13.61
C SER A 121 5.19 -16.82 -14.82
N SER A 122 5.08 -16.32 -16.04
CA SER A 122 5.19 -17.16 -17.25
C SER A 122 6.54 -17.84 -17.40
N ARG A 123 7.66 -17.16 -17.07
CA ARG A 123 8.99 -17.78 -17.10
C ARG A 123 9.14 -18.87 -16.05
N ILE A 124 8.66 -18.63 -14.84
CA ILE A 124 8.70 -19.63 -13.76
C ILE A 124 7.90 -20.88 -14.19
N ARG A 125 6.69 -20.69 -14.75
CA ARG A 125 5.88 -21.80 -15.29
C ARG A 125 6.61 -22.57 -16.39
N TYR A 126 7.31 -21.87 -17.30
CA TYR A 126 8.09 -22.51 -18.36
C TYR A 126 9.24 -23.38 -17.81
N TYR A 127 10.07 -22.84 -16.91
CA TYR A 127 11.18 -23.60 -16.31
C TYR A 127 10.69 -24.77 -15.47
N PHE A 128 9.60 -24.57 -14.74
CA PHE A 128 8.98 -25.62 -13.94
C PHE A 128 8.43 -26.74 -14.81
N MET A 129 7.68 -26.43 -15.88
CA MET A 129 7.17 -27.44 -16.81
C MET A 129 8.32 -28.20 -17.49
N ARG A 130 9.38 -27.49 -17.88
CA ARG A 130 10.59 -28.12 -18.43
C ARG A 130 11.25 -29.05 -17.42
N ALA A 131 11.35 -28.67 -16.15
CA ALA A 131 11.92 -29.53 -15.09
C ALA A 131 11.04 -30.75 -14.81
N MET A 132 9.71 -30.56 -14.73
CA MET A 132 8.74 -31.65 -14.60
C MET A 132 8.94 -32.69 -15.70
N LEU A 133 9.00 -32.29 -16.98
CA LEU A 133 9.18 -33.22 -18.10
C LEU A 133 10.50 -34.02 -18.09
N HIS A 134 11.51 -33.59 -17.31
CA HIS A 134 12.79 -34.30 -17.16
C HIS A 134 12.83 -35.20 -15.91
N GLN A 135 11.72 -35.29 -15.16
CA GLN A 135 11.64 -36.07 -13.94
C GLN A 135 11.49 -37.58 -14.26
N GLU A 136 12.06 -38.42 -13.39
CA GLU A 136 12.02 -39.88 -13.54
C GLU A 136 10.61 -40.46 -13.39
N VAL A 137 10.33 -41.59 -14.07
CA VAL A 137 9.01 -42.24 -14.08
C VAL A 137 8.56 -42.64 -12.66
N GLY A 138 9.49 -43.10 -11.81
CA GLY A 138 9.17 -43.48 -10.42
C GLY A 138 8.69 -42.32 -9.54
N TRP A 139 8.97 -41.07 -9.91
CA TRP A 139 8.42 -39.90 -9.22
C TRP A 139 6.93 -39.72 -9.51
N TYR A 140 6.49 -40.03 -10.73
CA TYR A 140 5.08 -39.94 -11.12
C TYR A 140 4.22 -41.04 -10.50
N ASP A 141 4.78 -42.24 -10.28
CA ASP A 141 4.05 -43.35 -9.64
C ASP A 141 3.75 -43.08 -8.16
N THR A 142 4.53 -42.21 -7.50
CA THR A 142 4.35 -41.83 -6.09
C THR A 142 3.45 -40.60 -5.89
N HIS A 143 3.19 -39.82 -6.95
CA HIS A 143 2.44 -38.57 -6.88
C HIS A 143 1.22 -38.62 -7.80
N ILE A 144 0.03 -38.84 -7.23
CA ILE A 144 -1.25 -38.90 -7.96
C ILE A 144 -1.44 -37.61 -8.80
N SER A 145 -1.38 -37.76 -10.12
CA SER A 145 -1.20 -36.67 -11.09
C SER A 145 -2.29 -35.59 -11.08
N GLY A 146 -3.49 -35.90 -10.56
CA GLY A 146 -4.64 -34.98 -10.54
C GLY A 146 -4.57 -33.90 -9.46
N ASP A 147 -4.14 -34.22 -8.24
CA ASP A 147 -4.04 -33.25 -7.13
C ASP A 147 -2.83 -32.31 -7.31
N VAL A 148 -1.74 -32.86 -7.84
CA VAL A 148 -0.46 -32.16 -7.99
C VAL A 148 -0.56 -31.02 -8.99
N ALA A 149 -1.17 -31.25 -10.16
CA ALA A 149 -1.31 -30.21 -11.20
C ALA A 149 -2.21 -29.04 -10.75
N GLY A 150 -3.31 -29.33 -10.03
CA GLY A 150 -4.20 -28.32 -9.46
C GLY A 150 -3.49 -27.49 -8.38
N ARG A 151 -2.78 -28.14 -7.46
CA ARG A 151 -2.01 -27.48 -6.41
C ARG A 151 -0.92 -26.59 -6.96
N ILE A 152 -0.16 -27.07 -7.96
CA ILE A 152 0.88 -26.30 -8.64
C ILE A 152 0.30 -25.04 -9.29
N THR A 153 -0.86 -25.16 -9.96
CA THR A 153 -1.52 -24.00 -10.59
C THR A 153 -1.91 -22.97 -9.53
N SER A 154 -2.50 -23.43 -8.41
CA SER A 154 -2.84 -22.56 -7.28
C SER A 154 -1.60 -21.90 -6.66
N ASP A 155 -0.47 -22.60 -6.60
CA ASP A 155 0.77 -22.06 -6.07
C ASP A 155 1.39 -21.03 -7.02
N PHE A 156 1.27 -21.20 -8.34
CA PHE A 156 1.67 -20.18 -9.29
C PHE A 156 0.81 -18.93 -9.25
N GLU A 157 -0.49 -19.06 -8.98
CA GLU A 157 -1.38 -17.91 -8.77
C GLU A 157 -0.96 -17.13 -7.52
N LYS A 158 -0.70 -17.82 -6.40
CA LYS A 158 -0.17 -17.17 -5.18
C LYS A 158 1.16 -16.46 -5.43
N ILE A 159 2.05 -17.07 -6.21
CA ILE A 159 3.33 -16.44 -6.59
C ILE A 159 3.10 -15.21 -7.47
N HIS A 160 2.19 -15.29 -8.44
CA HIS A 160 1.86 -14.16 -9.30
C HIS A 160 1.28 -12.98 -8.50
N ASP A 161 0.34 -13.25 -7.60
CA ASP A 161 -0.25 -12.26 -6.70
C ASP A 161 0.79 -11.64 -5.77
N GLY A 162 1.71 -12.46 -5.25
CA GLY A 162 2.82 -12.02 -4.41
C GLY A 162 3.84 -11.14 -5.16
N LEU A 163 4.09 -11.41 -6.45
CA LEU A 163 5.05 -10.66 -7.27
C LEU A 163 4.46 -9.40 -7.91
N GLY A 164 3.13 -9.31 -8.01
CA GLY A 164 2.38 -8.27 -8.68
C GLY A 164 2.17 -7.00 -7.85
N GLU A 165 0.94 -6.51 -7.91
CA GLU A 165 0.52 -5.22 -7.36
C GLU A 165 0.71 -5.12 -5.84
N LYS A 166 0.66 -6.25 -5.13
CA LYS A 166 0.75 -6.30 -3.65
C LYS A 166 2.04 -5.70 -3.11
N ILE A 167 3.16 -5.87 -3.80
CA ILE A 167 4.44 -5.27 -3.39
C ILE A 167 4.40 -3.74 -3.53
N GLY A 168 3.81 -3.25 -4.62
CA GLY A 168 3.60 -1.81 -4.85
C GLY A 168 2.70 -1.19 -3.79
N MET A 169 1.58 -1.85 -3.47
CA MET A 169 0.68 -1.44 -2.40
C MET A 169 1.37 -1.43 -1.03
N CYS A 170 2.16 -2.46 -0.70
CA CYS A 170 2.89 -2.51 0.55
C CYS A 170 3.85 -1.33 0.71
N LEU A 171 4.62 -1.02 -0.35
CA LEU A 171 5.51 0.14 -0.36
C LEU A 171 4.75 1.47 -0.30
N PHE A 172 3.63 1.58 -1.00
CA PHE A 172 2.77 2.77 -0.96
C PHE A 172 2.23 3.03 0.45
N PHE A 173 1.68 2.00 1.12
CA PHE A 173 1.16 2.13 2.48
C PHE A 173 2.27 2.42 3.49
N LEU A 174 3.43 1.79 3.35
CA LEU A 174 4.58 2.06 4.22
C LEU A 174 5.07 3.51 4.06
N SER A 175 5.22 3.97 2.81
CA SER A 175 5.59 5.36 2.51
C SER A 175 4.56 6.35 3.07
N THR A 176 3.27 6.07 2.87
CA THR A 176 2.18 6.91 3.38
C THR A 176 2.18 6.97 4.91
N ALA A 177 2.39 5.83 5.58
CA ALA A 177 2.46 5.77 7.04
C ALA A 177 3.63 6.60 7.57
N LEU A 178 4.81 6.49 6.95
CA LEU A 178 5.99 7.27 7.34
C LEU A 178 5.79 8.77 7.07
N ALA A 179 5.33 9.13 5.87
CA ALA A 179 5.11 10.50 5.46
C ALA A 179 4.03 11.20 6.30
N SER A 180 2.93 10.50 6.61
CA SER A 180 1.86 11.04 7.47
C SER A 180 2.33 11.22 8.91
N LEU A 181 3.12 10.29 9.45
CA LEU A 181 3.67 10.43 10.79
C LEU A 181 4.61 11.63 10.90
N ILE A 182 5.53 11.81 9.94
CA ILE A 182 6.44 12.96 9.87
C ILE A 182 5.63 14.27 9.76
N SER A 183 4.64 14.33 8.87
CA SER A 183 3.79 15.50 8.68
C SER A 183 2.99 15.85 9.94
N ALA A 184 2.49 14.84 10.67
CA ALA A 184 1.75 15.03 11.92
C ALA A 184 2.63 15.65 13.01
N PHE A 185 3.85 15.11 13.22
CA PHE A 185 4.80 15.65 14.19
C PHE A 185 5.21 17.10 13.89
N TRP A 186 5.29 17.50 12.61
CA TRP A 186 5.56 18.88 12.24
C TRP A 186 4.46 19.87 12.62
N HIS A 187 3.18 19.50 12.51
CA HIS A 187 2.09 20.43 12.78
C HIS A 187 1.72 20.55 14.26
N GLY A 188 1.92 19.48 15.05
CA GLY A 188 1.55 19.50 16.46
C GLY A 188 1.91 18.23 17.21
N TRP A 189 3.12 18.18 17.77
CA TRP A 189 3.65 17.01 18.49
C TRP A 189 2.79 16.56 19.67
N GLN A 190 2.13 17.49 20.39
CA GLN A 190 1.28 17.18 21.55
C GLN A 190 0.04 16.36 21.16
N LEU A 191 -0.65 16.76 20.09
CA LEU A 191 -1.85 16.06 19.61
C LEU A 191 -1.48 14.73 18.95
N THR A 192 -0.36 14.66 18.24
CA THR A 192 0.13 13.42 17.63
C THR A 192 0.49 12.37 18.69
N LEU A 193 1.17 12.75 19.78
CA LEU A 193 1.50 11.82 20.87
C LEU A 193 0.25 11.25 21.56
N ALA A 194 -0.77 12.08 21.77
CA ALA A 194 -2.05 11.62 22.33
C ALA A 194 -2.72 10.57 21.43
N LEU A 195 -2.72 10.78 20.10
CA LEU A 195 -3.22 9.80 19.14
C LEU A 195 -2.35 8.54 19.09
N LEU A 196 -1.03 8.67 19.20
CA LEU A 196 -0.11 7.53 19.19
C LEU A 196 -0.30 6.63 20.42
N ALA A 197 -0.66 7.20 21.57
CA ALA A 197 -1.01 6.45 22.77
C ALA A 197 -2.28 5.59 22.61
N LEU A 198 -3.18 5.96 21.69
CA LEU A 198 -4.40 5.19 21.38
C LEU A 198 -4.12 3.99 20.44
N VAL A 199 -3.06 4.03 19.63
CA VAL A 199 -2.67 2.95 18.71
C VAL A 199 -2.52 1.59 19.39
N PRO A 200 -1.77 1.41 20.50
CA PRO A 200 -1.65 0.10 21.15
C PRO A 200 -2.99 -0.43 21.68
N CYS A 201 -3.91 0.45 22.09
CA CYS A 201 -5.26 0.06 22.49
C CYS A 201 -6.07 -0.50 21.31
N LEU A 202 -5.97 0.13 20.13
CA LEU A 202 -6.60 -0.37 18.91
C LEU A 202 -6.02 -1.73 18.47
N VAL A 203 -4.69 -1.89 18.56
CA VAL A 203 -4.03 -3.17 18.25
C VAL A 203 -4.47 -4.28 19.21
N LEU A 204 -4.63 -3.97 20.50
CA LEU A 204 -5.18 -4.91 21.48
C LEU A 204 -6.60 -5.37 21.12
N LEU A 205 -7.50 -4.42 20.83
CA LEU A 205 -8.88 -4.74 20.51
C LEU A 205 -8.98 -5.58 19.23
N THR A 206 -8.29 -5.17 18.17
CA THR A 206 -8.27 -5.90 16.89
C THR A 206 -7.68 -7.31 17.02
N THR A 207 -6.63 -7.49 17.82
CA THR A 207 -6.04 -8.83 18.04
C THR A 207 -6.96 -9.75 18.84
N VAL A 208 -7.68 -9.23 19.83
CA VAL A 208 -8.67 -10.00 20.59
C VAL A 208 -9.82 -10.44 19.69
N ILE A 209 -10.37 -9.51 18.90
CA ILE A 209 -11.45 -9.81 17.94
C ILE A 209 -10.99 -10.87 16.92
N ALA A 210 -9.79 -10.72 16.37
CA ALA A 210 -9.24 -11.67 15.39
C ALA A 210 -9.05 -13.08 15.98
N LYS A 211 -8.63 -13.19 17.24
CA LYS A 211 -8.55 -14.50 17.92
C LYS A 211 -9.91 -15.10 18.21
N ALA A 212 -10.88 -14.27 18.59
CA ALA A 212 -12.23 -14.74 18.85
C ALA A 212 -12.92 -15.23 17.58
N SER A 213 -12.71 -14.56 16.43
CA SER A 213 -13.29 -15.00 15.15
C SER A 213 -12.69 -16.31 14.66
N THR A 214 -11.38 -16.51 14.78
CA THR A 214 -10.74 -17.78 14.38
C THR A 214 -11.11 -18.94 15.31
N HIS A 215 -11.21 -18.70 16.62
CA HIS A 215 -11.68 -19.72 17.57
C HIS A 215 -13.12 -20.15 17.27
N ARG A 216 -14.01 -19.21 16.91
CA ARG A 216 -15.39 -19.55 16.52
C ARG A 216 -15.46 -20.32 15.21
N ALA A 217 -14.62 -20.00 14.23
CA ALA A 217 -14.54 -20.75 12.98
C ALA A 217 -14.09 -22.20 13.21
N CYS A 218 -13.08 -22.41 14.06
CA CYS A 218 -12.57 -23.75 14.39
C CYS A 218 -13.54 -24.59 15.24
N SER A 219 -14.48 -23.96 15.96
CA SER A 219 -15.49 -24.65 16.77
C SER A 219 -16.78 -24.98 16.00
N ALA A 220 -16.90 -24.52 14.75
CA ALA A 220 -18.07 -24.73 13.90
C ALA A 220 -17.88 -25.86 12.87
N GLU A 221 -16.65 -26.38 12.75
CA GLU A 221 -16.31 -27.63 12.03
C GLU A 221 -16.26 -28.80 13.02
#